data_AF-A0A2R4ZRM0-F1
#
_entry.id   AF-A0A2R4ZRM0-F1
#
_cell.length_a   1.000
_cell.length_b   1.000
_cell.length_c   1.000
_cell.angle_alpha   90.00
_cell.angle_beta   90.00
_cell.angle_gamma   90.00
#
_symmetry.space_group_name_H-M   'P 1'
#
loop_
_entity.id
_entity.type
_entity.pdbx_description
1 polymer ?
#
loop_
_entity_poly.entity_id
_entity_poly.type
_entity_poly.pdbx_seq_one_letter_code
_entity_poly.pdbx_strand_id
1 'polypeptide(L)'
;MLRWAVLFNLAKAFRLGLPVPVGRLVRVFKLNSSLTYRFLSELEAEDMVERVGRGLWVLRDTAKARALAEYVLELRPDSPFEYWASMVPEVYYYIPDPPFKEWLGFPERYLVIVDKMLKDRINPPEEYTVIYTGMRGRSWSYDRSRGYSRGDPEQSVADILSYDPNWPIEVDLYWNMDRLDMDDVARRCTTLGLRRLSTFLSFLALVSNPLPAKITFNYLALLDSEILWKNLSYYTNIVYANGVADKWGI
;
A
#
# COMPACT_ATOMS: atom_id res chain seq x y z
N MET A 1 -20.58 0.47 9.32
CA MET A 1 -19.14 0.45 8.95
C MET A 1 -18.26 0.05 10.13
N LEU A 2 -18.30 0.76 11.27
CA LEU A 2 -17.46 0.46 12.45
C LEU A 2 -17.54 -0.99 12.92
N ARG A 3 -18.74 -1.51 13.21
CA ARG A 3 -18.93 -2.88 13.71
C ARG A 3 -18.37 -3.92 12.76
N TRP A 4 -18.70 -3.81 11.47
CA TRP A 4 -18.17 -4.69 10.43
C TRP A 4 -16.64 -4.64 10.38
N ALA A 5 -16.02 -3.47 10.30
CA ALA A 5 -14.56 -3.35 10.21
C ALA A 5 -13.85 -3.97 11.42
N VAL A 6 -14.36 -3.71 12.64
CA VAL A 6 -13.81 -4.26 13.88
C VAL A 6 -13.95 -5.77 13.91
N LEU A 7 -15.18 -6.29 13.74
CA LEU A 7 -15.46 -7.72 13.84
C LEU A 7 -14.75 -8.53 12.74
N PHE A 8 -14.75 -8.02 11.51
CA PHE A 8 -14.14 -8.70 10.37
C PHE A 8 -12.62 -8.82 10.54
N ASN A 9 -11.95 -7.77 11.00
CA ASN A 9 -10.51 -7.84 11.28
C ASN A 9 -10.19 -8.74 12.48
N LEU A 10 -11.01 -8.73 13.53
CA LEU A 10 -10.84 -9.63 14.68
C LEU A 10 -11.03 -11.09 14.28
N ALA A 11 -12.05 -11.42 13.49
CA ALA A 11 -12.33 -12.77 13.02
C ALA A 11 -11.22 -13.32 12.13
N LYS A 12 -10.73 -12.53 11.16
CA LYS A 12 -9.57 -12.90 10.33
C LYS A 12 -8.30 -13.06 11.16
N ALA A 13 -8.04 -12.14 12.09
CA ALA A 13 -6.84 -12.18 12.92
C ALA A 13 -6.85 -13.37 13.88
N PHE A 14 -8.03 -13.76 14.37
CA PHE A 14 -8.24 -14.96 15.18
C PHE A 14 -7.80 -16.22 14.45
N ARG A 15 -8.19 -16.39 13.17
CA ARG A 15 -7.73 -17.53 12.33
C ARG A 15 -6.21 -17.59 12.17
N LEU A 16 -5.55 -16.45 12.22
CA LEU A 16 -4.10 -16.33 12.06
C LEU A 16 -3.35 -16.26 13.39
N GLY A 17 -4.05 -16.35 14.53
CA GLY A 17 -3.46 -16.24 15.87
C GLY A 17 -2.74 -14.90 16.08
N LEU A 18 -3.34 -13.80 15.64
CA LEU A 18 -2.77 -12.44 15.71
C LEU A 18 -3.67 -11.49 16.52
N PRO A 19 -3.07 -10.55 17.28
CA PRO A 19 -3.81 -9.42 17.82
C PRO A 19 -4.22 -8.44 16.71
N VAL A 20 -5.21 -7.58 16.97
CA VAL A 20 -5.59 -6.47 16.09
C VAL A 20 -5.14 -5.16 16.73
N PRO A 21 -4.26 -4.39 16.08
CA PRO A 21 -3.88 -3.06 16.53
C PRO A 21 -4.96 -2.03 16.20
N VAL A 22 -5.67 -1.55 17.22
CA VAL A 22 -6.81 -0.63 17.08
C VAL A 22 -6.40 0.69 16.44
N GLY A 23 -5.20 1.19 16.75
CA GLY A 23 -4.69 2.40 16.10
C GLY A 23 -4.57 2.26 14.57
N ARG A 24 -4.19 1.07 14.07
CA ARG A 24 -4.18 0.82 12.62
C ARG A 24 -5.59 0.67 12.08
N LEU A 25 -6.46 -0.04 12.80
CA LEU A 25 -7.86 -0.20 12.40
C LEU A 25 -8.57 1.15 12.23
N VAL A 26 -8.40 2.05 13.21
CA VAL A 26 -8.90 3.43 13.17
C VAL A 26 -8.39 4.17 11.94
N ARG A 27 -7.09 4.10 11.65
CA ARG A 27 -6.47 4.78 10.51
C ARG A 27 -6.92 4.21 9.17
N VAL A 28 -6.82 2.90 8.99
CA VAL A 28 -7.08 2.19 7.73
C VAL A 28 -8.54 2.36 7.31
N PHE A 29 -9.47 2.27 8.25
CA PHE A 29 -10.91 2.40 7.99
C PHE A 29 -11.46 3.80 8.26
N LYS A 30 -10.61 4.78 8.63
CA LYS A 30 -10.99 6.15 8.99
C LYS A 30 -12.12 6.19 10.05
N LEU A 31 -12.01 5.36 11.08
CA LEU A 31 -13.03 5.23 12.12
C LEU A 31 -12.85 6.28 13.23
N ASN A 32 -13.92 6.55 13.97
CA ASN A 32 -13.82 7.35 15.18
C ASN A 32 -13.22 6.53 16.32
N SER A 33 -12.04 6.93 16.82
CA SER A 33 -11.32 6.20 17.88
C SER A 33 -12.18 5.95 19.12
N SER A 34 -12.87 6.96 19.63
CA SER A 34 -13.68 6.84 20.86
C SER A 34 -14.81 5.82 20.70
N LEU A 35 -15.49 5.83 19.55
CA LEU A 35 -16.54 4.84 19.25
C LEU A 35 -15.96 3.45 19.05
N THR A 36 -14.77 3.33 18.46
CA THR A 36 -14.10 2.04 18.27
C THR A 36 -13.74 1.42 19.62
N TYR A 37 -13.14 2.18 20.53
CA TYR A 37 -12.85 1.70 21.88
C TYR A 37 -14.11 1.37 22.68
N ARG A 38 -15.16 2.20 22.58
CA ARG A 38 -16.45 1.90 23.24
C ARG A 38 -17.01 0.55 22.78
N PHE A 39 -17.03 0.30 21.47
CA PHE A 39 -17.52 -0.95 20.93
C PHE A 39 -16.66 -2.16 21.35
N LEU A 40 -15.34 -2.00 21.42
CA LEU A 40 -14.46 -3.05 21.94
C LEU A 40 -14.72 -3.35 23.43
N SER A 41 -14.98 -2.32 24.25
CA SER A 41 -15.36 -2.50 25.65
C SER A 41 -16.73 -3.18 25.82
N GLU A 42 -17.69 -2.93 24.92
CA GLU A 42 -18.96 -3.66 24.88
C GLU A 42 -18.71 -5.16 24.59
N LEU A 43 -17.88 -5.47 23.59
CA LEU A 43 -17.51 -6.85 23.27
C LEU A 43 -16.72 -7.54 24.39
N GLU A 44 -15.88 -6.80 25.11
CA GLU A 44 -15.11 -7.30 26.26
C GLU A 44 -16.04 -7.65 27.43
N ALA A 45 -17.02 -6.79 27.72
CA ALA A 45 -18.05 -7.05 28.74
C ALA A 45 -18.90 -8.29 28.42
N GLU A 46 -19.03 -8.63 27.13
CA GLU A 46 -19.71 -9.81 26.63
C GLU A 46 -18.83 -11.07 26.52
N ASP A 47 -17.59 -11.01 27.00
CA ASP A 47 -16.62 -12.12 26.96
C ASP A 47 -16.20 -12.54 25.53
N MET A 48 -16.30 -11.62 24.56
CA MET A 48 -16.03 -11.90 23.14
C MET A 48 -14.61 -11.56 22.74
N VAL A 49 -14.04 -10.50 23.31
CA VAL A 49 -12.68 -10.02 23.02
C VAL A 49 -11.93 -9.76 24.33
N GLU A 50 -10.61 -9.72 24.25
CA GLU A 50 -9.77 -9.29 25.38
C GLU A 50 -8.61 -8.42 24.91
N ARG A 51 -8.13 -7.58 25.83
CA ARG A 51 -6.97 -6.74 25.61
C ARG A 51 -5.68 -7.48 25.99
N VAL A 52 -4.79 -7.68 25.03
CA VAL A 52 -3.49 -8.37 25.22
C VAL A 52 -2.30 -7.42 25.29
N GLY A 53 -2.54 -6.12 25.19
CA GLY A 53 -1.50 -5.10 25.27
C GLY A 53 -2.03 -3.69 25.06
N ARG A 54 -1.13 -2.71 24.97
CA ARG A 54 -1.54 -1.32 24.72
C ARG A 54 -2.12 -1.17 23.30
N GLY A 55 -3.45 -1.02 23.21
CA GLY A 55 -4.16 -0.87 21.93
C GLY A 55 -4.21 -2.14 21.08
N LEU A 56 -3.90 -3.31 21.65
CA LEU A 56 -3.93 -4.61 21.00
C LEU A 56 -5.07 -5.44 21.58
N TRP A 57 -5.91 -5.96 20.69
CA TRP A 57 -7.11 -6.71 21.04
C TRP A 57 -7.15 -8.04 20.29
N VAL A 58 -7.61 -9.10 20.94
CA VAL A 58 -7.83 -10.41 20.30
C VAL A 58 -9.27 -10.82 20.52
N LEU A 59 -9.77 -11.65 19.61
CA LEU A 59 -11.00 -12.39 19.86
C LEU A 59 -10.69 -13.52 20.85
N ARG A 60 -11.52 -13.71 21.88
CA ARG A 60 -11.31 -14.79 22.87
C ARG A 60 -11.60 -16.14 22.24
N ASP A 61 -11.00 -17.19 22.81
CA ASP A 61 -11.22 -18.56 22.37
C ASP A 61 -12.44 -19.21 23.07
N THR A 62 -13.61 -18.56 22.97
CA THR A 62 -14.88 -19.04 23.54
C THR A 62 -15.82 -19.54 22.46
N ALA A 63 -16.75 -20.44 22.80
CA ALA A 63 -17.73 -20.95 21.84
C ALA A 63 -18.55 -19.84 21.17
N LYS A 64 -18.95 -18.81 21.95
CA LYS A 64 -19.70 -17.64 21.46
C LYS A 64 -18.85 -16.81 20.48
N ALA A 65 -17.60 -16.55 20.82
CA ALA A 65 -16.70 -15.75 19.98
C ALA A 65 -16.31 -16.47 18.69
N ARG A 66 -16.06 -17.79 18.74
CA ARG A 66 -15.83 -18.62 17.55
C ARG A 66 -17.02 -18.60 16.60
N ALA A 67 -18.24 -18.80 17.11
CA ALA A 67 -19.46 -18.74 16.30
C ALA A 67 -19.64 -17.37 15.63
N LEU A 68 -19.32 -16.27 16.34
CA LEU A 68 -19.33 -14.94 15.74
C LEU A 68 -18.28 -14.79 14.64
N ALA A 69 -17.08 -15.31 14.84
CA ALA A 69 -16.02 -15.26 13.82
C ALA A 69 -16.43 -15.99 12.55
N GLU A 70 -17.00 -17.19 12.67
CA GLU A 70 -17.50 -17.97 11.54
C GLU A 70 -18.59 -17.21 10.78
N TYR A 71 -19.60 -16.72 11.49
CA TYR A 71 -20.68 -15.91 10.91
C TYR A 71 -20.16 -14.67 10.16
N VAL A 72 -19.20 -13.95 10.76
CA VAL A 72 -18.64 -12.73 10.15
C VAL A 72 -17.80 -13.06 8.90
N LEU A 73 -17.12 -14.21 8.87
CA LEU A 73 -16.31 -14.63 7.74
C LEU A 73 -17.13 -15.17 6.56
N GLU A 74 -18.40 -15.54 6.78
CA GLU A 74 -19.35 -15.84 5.70
C GLU A 74 -19.71 -14.59 4.89
N LEU A 75 -19.63 -13.39 5.50
CA LEU A 75 -19.93 -12.11 4.86
C LEU A 75 -18.76 -11.58 4.02
N ARG A 76 -18.29 -12.39 3.07
CA ARG A 76 -17.14 -12.08 2.21
C ARG A 76 -17.38 -10.80 1.40
N PRO A 77 -16.46 -9.82 1.43
CA PRO A 77 -16.53 -8.68 0.52
C PRO A 77 -16.17 -9.11 -0.90
N ASP A 78 -16.93 -8.65 -1.88
CA ASP A 78 -16.54 -8.75 -3.28
C ASP A 78 -15.26 -7.94 -3.51
N SER A 79 -14.21 -8.60 -3.98
CA SER A 79 -12.91 -7.98 -4.23
C SER A 79 -12.19 -8.66 -5.39
N PRO A 80 -11.51 -7.92 -6.29
CA PRO A 80 -10.61 -8.51 -7.27
C PRO A 80 -9.42 -9.24 -6.62
N PHE A 81 -9.19 -9.04 -5.32
CA PHE A 81 -8.14 -9.67 -4.54
C PHE A 81 -8.73 -10.56 -3.45
N GLU A 82 -9.59 -11.51 -3.86
CA GLU A 82 -10.40 -12.34 -2.96
C GLU A 82 -9.57 -13.01 -1.85
N TYR A 83 -8.37 -13.52 -2.20
CA TYR A 83 -7.47 -14.14 -1.23
C TYR A 83 -7.20 -13.22 -0.03
N TRP A 84 -6.78 -11.99 -0.31
CA TRP A 84 -6.44 -11.02 0.72
C TRP A 84 -7.68 -10.53 1.46
N ALA A 85 -8.72 -10.20 0.70
CA ALA A 85 -9.97 -9.67 1.22
C ALA A 85 -10.75 -10.69 2.07
N SER A 86 -10.49 -12.00 1.93
CA SER A 86 -11.11 -13.05 2.75
C SER A 86 -10.21 -13.57 3.88
N MET A 87 -8.90 -13.72 3.64
CA MET A 87 -8.01 -14.41 4.58
C MET A 87 -7.24 -13.46 5.51
N VAL A 88 -6.88 -12.27 5.04
CA VAL A 88 -5.90 -11.42 5.73
C VAL A 88 -6.58 -10.18 6.31
N PRO A 89 -6.35 -9.82 7.59
CA PRO A 89 -6.90 -8.58 8.13
C PRO A 89 -6.31 -7.36 7.42
N GLU A 90 -7.17 -6.41 7.05
CA GLU A 90 -6.85 -5.15 6.36
C GLU A 90 -5.79 -4.29 7.09
N VAL A 91 -5.62 -4.51 8.40
CA VAL A 91 -4.61 -3.81 9.21
C VAL A 91 -3.18 -4.38 9.06
N TYR A 92 -3.02 -5.45 8.28
CA TYR A 92 -1.76 -6.18 8.10
C TYR A 92 -1.28 -6.27 6.65
N TYR A 93 -2.04 -5.76 5.69
CA TYR A 93 -1.57 -5.70 4.31
C TYR A 93 -2.16 -4.49 3.59
N TYR A 94 -1.57 -4.17 2.46
CA TYR A 94 -2.21 -3.35 1.44
C TYR A 94 -1.61 -3.65 0.07
N ILE A 95 -2.34 -3.26 -0.96
CA ILE A 95 -1.94 -3.42 -2.35
C ILE A 95 -1.50 -2.03 -2.86
N PRO A 96 -0.24 -1.86 -3.29
CA PRO A 96 0.18 -0.67 -4.03
C PRO A 96 -0.67 -0.50 -5.27
N ASP A 97 -1.34 0.64 -5.37
CA ASP A 97 -2.35 0.91 -6.38
C ASP A 97 -2.21 2.36 -6.84
N PRO A 98 -1.24 2.62 -7.74
CA PRO A 98 -0.91 3.96 -8.16
C PRO A 98 -2.11 4.57 -8.91
N PRO A 99 -2.31 5.89 -8.79
CA PRO A 99 -3.56 6.51 -9.19
C PRO A 99 -3.90 6.44 -10.69
N PHE A 100 -2.94 6.20 -11.60
CA PHE A 100 -3.19 6.25 -13.06
C PHE A 100 -2.67 5.01 -13.81
N LYS A 101 -3.29 3.86 -13.52
CA LYS A 101 -2.93 2.53 -14.04
C LYS A 101 -3.35 2.25 -15.49
N GLU A 102 -4.33 2.98 -16.02
CA GLU A 102 -5.13 2.57 -17.20
C GLU A 102 -4.34 2.38 -18.51
N TRP A 103 -3.12 2.91 -18.62
CA TRP A 103 -2.34 2.91 -19.85
C TRP A 103 -1.09 2.00 -19.82
N LEU A 104 -0.70 1.47 -18.67
CA LEU A 104 0.63 0.88 -18.47
C LEU A 104 0.70 -0.65 -18.63
N GLY A 105 -0.39 -1.26 -19.08
CA GLY A 105 -0.55 -2.71 -19.09
C GLY A 105 -0.84 -3.26 -17.69
N PHE A 106 -1.31 -4.49 -17.64
CA PHE A 106 -1.49 -5.20 -16.36
C PHE A 106 -0.17 -5.84 -15.98
N PRO A 107 0.28 -5.71 -14.72
CA PRO A 107 1.47 -6.42 -14.27
C PRO A 107 1.24 -7.93 -14.37
N GLU A 108 2.30 -8.69 -14.66
CA GLU A 108 2.22 -10.16 -14.64
C GLU A 108 1.88 -10.69 -13.24
N ARG A 109 2.28 -9.97 -12.19
CA ARG A 109 2.00 -10.28 -10.79
C ARG A 109 1.64 -9.03 -10.01
N TYR A 110 0.71 -9.14 -9.08
CA TYR A 110 0.32 -8.02 -8.21
C TYR A 110 1.28 -7.90 -7.04
N LEU A 111 1.92 -6.75 -6.90
CA LEU A 111 2.69 -6.42 -5.70
C LEU A 111 1.75 -6.29 -4.50
N VAL A 112 2.11 -6.91 -3.37
CA VAL A 112 1.38 -6.78 -2.11
C VAL A 112 2.36 -6.57 -0.97
N ILE A 113 2.10 -5.55 -0.15
CA ILE A 113 2.89 -5.26 1.03
C ILE A 113 2.20 -5.88 2.24
N VAL A 114 2.94 -6.69 3.00
CA VAL A 114 2.41 -7.49 4.09
C VAL A 114 3.24 -7.30 5.35
N ASP A 115 2.57 -7.23 6.51
CA ASP A 115 3.24 -7.18 7.79
C ASP A 115 4.08 -8.45 7.99
N LYS A 116 5.34 -8.27 8.39
CA LYS A 116 6.27 -9.37 8.70
C LYS A 116 5.72 -10.39 9.71
N MET A 117 4.75 -10.02 10.55
CA MET A 117 4.09 -10.95 11.48
C MET A 117 3.31 -12.07 10.77
N LEU A 118 2.93 -11.87 9.51
CA LEU A 118 2.23 -12.86 8.69
C LEU A 118 3.17 -13.80 7.93
N LYS A 119 4.49 -13.59 8.02
CA LYS A 119 5.44 -14.50 7.39
C LYS A 119 5.21 -15.92 7.92
N ASP A 120 5.11 -16.88 7.01
CA ASP A 120 4.84 -18.29 7.28
C ASP A 120 3.44 -18.60 7.87
N ARG A 121 2.54 -17.61 7.97
CA ARG A 121 1.14 -17.78 8.44
C ARG A 121 0.11 -17.76 7.31
N ILE A 122 0.51 -17.29 6.14
CA ILE A 122 -0.32 -17.16 4.95
C ILE A 122 0.38 -17.86 3.79
N ASN A 123 -0.40 -18.39 2.86
CA ASN A 123 0.08 -18.97 1.61
C ASN A 123 -0.57 -18.25 0.41
N PRO A 124 -0.03 -17.08 0.02
CA PRO A 124 -0.59 -16.30 -1.08
C PRO A 124 -0.42 -17.04 -2.42
N PRO A 125 -1.39 -16.93 -3.33
CA PRO A 125 -1.27 -17.45 -4.69
C PRO A 125 -0.07 -16.90 -5.47
N GLU A 126 0.38 -17.62 -6.51
CA GLU A 126 1.59 -17.29 -7.28
C GLU A 126 1.48 -16.00 -8.12
N GLU A 127 0.26 -15.54 -8.39
CA GLU A 127 0.02 -14.25 -9.06
C GLU A 127 0.38 -13.03 -8.19
N TYR A 128 0.78 -13.23 -6.92
CA TYR A 128 1.20 -12.15 -6.03
C TYR A 128 2.70 -12.13 -5.80
N THR A 129 3.31 -10.94 -5.95
CA THR A 129 4.65 -10.66 -5.45
C THR A 129 4.52 -10.09 -4.04
N VAL A 130 4.85 -10.88 -3.03
CA VAL A 130 4.60 -10.53 -1.62
C VAL A 130 5.86 -10.01 -0.95
N ILE A 131 5.78 -8.80 -0.41
CA ILE A 131 6.88 -8.16 0.33
C ILE A 131 6.52 -8.09 1.81
N TYR A 132 7.20 -8.90 2.62
CA TYR A 132 7.07 -8.89 4.07
C TYR A 132 7.92 -7.79 4.70
N THR A 133 7.30 -6.87 5.42
CA THR A 133 7.99 -5.69 5.98
C THR A 133 7.29 -5.14 7.24
N GLY A 134 7.86 -4.11 7.85
CA GLY A 134 7.23 -3.41 8.96
C GLY A 134 6.15 -2.43 8.47
N MET A 135 4.98 -2.44 9.12
CA MET A 135 3.86 -1.56 8.77
C MET A 135 3.91 -0.16 9.42
N ARG A 136 4.91 0.09 10.27
CA ARG A 136 5.09 1.39 10.93
C ARG A 136 5.53 2.43 9.89
N GLY A 137 4.91 3.60 9.90
CA GLY A 137 5.22 4.71 8.96
C GLY A 137 4.57 4.57 7.57
N ARG A 138 4.14 3.37 7.19
CA ARG A 138 3.42 3.13 5.94
C ARG A 138 2.01 3.70 5.98
N SER A 139 1.54 4.23 4.85
CA SER A 139 0.22 4.87 4.71
C SER A 139 -0.68 4.13 3.74
N TRP A 140 -1.84 3.69 4.21
CA TRP A 140 -2.81 2.96 3.39
C TRP A 140 -4.21 3.08 4.00
N SER A 141 -5.22 2.85 3.17
CA SER A 141 -6.62 2.92 3.57
C SER A 141 -7.45 1.82 2.90
N TYR A 142 -8.51 1.40 3.60
CA TYR A 142 -9.48 0.46 3.05
C TYR A 142 -10.40 1.19 2.06
N ASP A 143 -10.40 0.74 0.81
CA ASP A 143 -11.28 1.25 -0.22
C ASP A 143 -12.54 0.38 -0.30
N ARG A 144 -13.64 0.89 0.23
CA ARG A 144 -14.92 0.17 0.23
C ARG A 144 -15.47 -0.06 -1.17
N SER A 145 -15.20 0.84 -2.13
CA SER A 145 -15.68 0.69 -3.50
C SER A 145 -14.99 -0.46 -4.23
N ARG A 146 -13.76 -0.76 -3.83
CA ARG A 146 -12.94 -1.83 -4.44
C ARG A 146 -12.86 -3.11 -3.58
N GLY A 147 -13.23 -3.02 -2.31
CA GLY A 147 -13.27 -4.16 -1.39
C GLY A 147 -11.92 -4.56 -0.79
N TYR A 148 -10.87 -3.74 -0.91
CA TYR A 148 -9.53 -4.07 -0.39
C TYR A 148 -8.78 -2.85 0.18
N SER A 149 -7.76 -3.12 1.00
CA SER A 149 -6.80 -2.13 1.46
C SER A 149 -5.77 -1.76 0.41
N ARG A 150 -5.69 -0.47 0.07
CA ARG A 150 -4.76 0.07 -0.93
C ARG A 150 -3.82 1.09 -0.32
N GLY A 151 -2.59 1.10 -0.81
CA GLY A 151 -1.61 2.12 -0.43
C GLY A 151 -2.11 3.50 -0.84
N ASP A 152 -1.87 4.51 0.00
CA ASP A 152 -2.10 5.90 -0.41
C ASP A 152 -1.17 6.25 -1.60
N PRO A 153 -1.48 7.27 -2.43
CA PRO A 153 -0.79 7.49 -3.70
C PRO A 153 0.75 7.50 -3.60
N GLU A 154 1.31 8.31 -2.70
CA GLU A 154 2.76 8.43 -2.48
C GLU A 154 3.37 7.12 -1.96
N GLN A 155 2.64 6.40 -1.09
CA GLN A 155 3.09 5.10 -0.59
C GLN A 155 3.12 4.05 -1.70
N SER A 156 2.07 4.01 -2.55
CA SER A 156 1.97 3.07 -3.66
C SER A 156 3.08 3.28 -4.68
N VAL A 157 3.35 4.53 -5.06
CA VAL A 157 4.44 4.87 -5.98
C VAL A 157 5.80 4.48 -5.38
N ALA A 158 6.04 4.81 -4.10
CA ALA A 158 7.28 4.47 -3.43
C ALA A 158 7.53 2.95 -3.34
N ASP A 159 6.48 2.17 -3.08
CA ASP A 159 6.58 0.71 -3.00
C ASP A 159 6.86 0.07 -4.37
N ILE A 160 6.21 0.56 -5.43
CA ILE A 160 6.45 0.08 -6.79
C ILE A 160 7.89 0.42 -7.22
N LEU A 161 8.34 1.65 -7.02
CA LEU A 161 9.73 2.04 -7.26
C LEU A 161 10.73 1.13 -6.54
N SER A 162 10.38 0.74 -5.30
CA SER A 162 11.26 -0.02 -4.41
C SER A 162 11.33 -1.51 -4.68
N TYR A 163 10.24 -2.10 -5.17
CA TYR A 163 10.07 -3.56 -5.18
C TYR A 163 9.67 -4.13 -6.54
N ASP A 164 9.16 -3.33 -7.46
CA ASP A 164 8.76 -3.77 -8.79
C ASP A 164 9.54 -3.02 -9.89
N PRO A 165 10.74 -3.52 -10.27
CA PRO A 165 11.56 -2.89 -11.30
C PRO A 165 10.95 -2.99 -12.70
N ASN A 166 10.00 -3.91 -12.92
CA ASN A 166 9.39 -4.14 -14.22
C ASN A 166 8.16 -3.25 -14.44
N TRP A 167 7.55 -2.74 -13.36
CA TRP A 167 6.46 -1.79 -13.47
C TRP A 167 6.96 -0.46 -14.06
N PRO A 168 6.36 0.04 -15.15
CA PRO A 168 6.75 1.29 -15.81
C PRO A 168 6.25 2.55 -15.05
N ILE A 169 6.58 2.65 -13.77
CA ILE A 169 6.03 3.65 -12.84
C ILE A 169 6.51 5.07 -13.17
N GLU A 170 7.62 5.19 -13.88
CA GLU A 170 8.17 6.45 -14.37
C GLU A 170 7.22 7.21 -15.30
N VAL A 171 6.37 6.51 -16.08
CA VAL A 171 5.32 7.18 -16.88
C VAL A 171 4.30 7.85 -15.97
N ASP A 172 3.83 7.13 -14.94
CA ASP A 172 2.84 7.66 -13.99
C ASP A 172 3.41 8.83 -13.20
N LEU A 173 4.67 8.70 -12.76
CA LEU A 173 5.42 9.79 -12.14
C LEU A 173 5.44 11.03 -13.05
N TYR A 174 5.86 10.87 -14.31
CA TYR A 174 5.97 11.97 -15.27
C TYR A 174 4.66 12.72 -15.46
N TRP A 175 3.55 11.99 -15.66
CA TRP A 175 2.23 12.61 -15.85
C TRP A 175 1.66 13.27 -14.60
N ASN A 176 2.12 12.86 -13.41
CA ASN A 176 1.52 13.27 -12.14
C ASN A 176 2.49 13.97 -11.19
N MET A 177 3.63 14.45 -11.69
CA MET A 177 4.63 15.18 -10.90
C MET A 177 4.00 16.36 -10.13
N ASP A 178 3.02 17.05 -10.72
CA ASP A 178 2.34 18.18 -10.08
C ASP A 178 1.32 17.79 -9.00
N ARG A 179 0.85 16.54 -9.01
CA ARG A 179 -0.17 16.05 -8.07
C ARG A 179 0.40 15.27 -6.90
N LEU A 180 1.50 14.56 -7.13
CA LEU A 180 2.17 13.76 -6.12
C LEU A 180 3.15 14.61 -5.30
N ASP A 181 3.29 14.30 -4.01
CA ASP A 181 4.37 14.82 -3.16
C ASP A 181 5.62 13.95 -3.36
N MET A 182 6.52 14.39 -4.25
CA MET A 182 7.76 13.67 -4.55
C MET A 182 8.70 13.53 -3.35
N ASP A 183 8.67 14.49 -2.42
CA ASP A 183 9.51 14.42 -1.22
C ASP A 183 8.98 13.35 -0.26
N ASP A 184 7.65 13.18 -0.15
CA ASP A 184 7.06 12.08 0.60
C ASP A 184 7.28 10.72 -0.08
N VAL A 185 7.19 10.64 -1.42
CA VAL A 185 7.58 9.43 -2.17
C VAL A 185 9.03 9.06 -1.86
N ALA A 186 9.96 10.02 -2.01
CA ALA A 186 11.38 9.81 -1.76
C ALA A 186 11.66 9.33 -0.33
N ARG A 187 10.98 9.90 0.67
CA ARG A 187 11.11 9.52 2.08
C ARG A 187 10.64 8.09 2.37
N ARG A 188 9.70 7.57 1.58
CA ARG A 188 9.11 6.23 1.76
C ARG A 188 9.83 5.14 0.99
N CYS A 189 10.59 5.50 -0.04
CA CYS A 189 11.35 4.56 -0.85
C CYS A 189 12.41 3.79 -0.04
N THR A 190 12.72 2.57 -0.47
CA THR A 190 13.99 1.93 -0.11
C THR A 190 15.15 2.66 -0.79
N THR A 191 16.39 2.35 -0.42
CA THR A 191 17.58 2.91 -1.10
C THR A 191 17.55 2.67 -2.62
N LEU A 192 17.10 1.48 -3.05
CA LEU A 192 16.98 1.16 -4.46
C LEU A 192 15.89 2.00 -5.15
N GLY A 193 14.70 2.07 -4.56
CA GLY A 193 13.61 2.88 -5.09
C GLY A 193 13.96 4.37 -5.14
N LEU A 194 14.71 4.86 -4.15
CA LEU A 194 15.17 6.24 -4.08
C LEU A 194 16.19 6.54 -5.18
N ARG A 195 17.14 5.64 -5.45
CA ARG A 195 18.07 5.77 -6.58
C ARG A 195 17.34 5.77 -7.92
N ARG A 196 16.36 4.88 -8.09
CA ARG A 196 15.51 4.81 -9.29
C ARG A 196 14.76 6.13 -9.52
N LEU A 197 14.04 6.61 -8.51
CA LEU A 197 13.35 7.90 -8.56
C LEU A 197 14.32 9.05 -8.86
N SER A 198 15.42 9.12 -8.12
CA SER A 198 16.41 10.19 -8.24
C SER A 198 17.04 10.22 -9.63
N THR A 199 17.32 9.05 -10.20
CA THR A 199 17.85 8.90 -11.56
C THR A 199 16.85 9.37 -12.59
N PHE A 200 15.58 8.99 -12.46
CA PHE A 200 14.53 9.44 -13.38
C PHE A 200 14.30 10.96 -13.31
N LEU A 201 14.22 11.54 -12.11
CA LEU A 201 14.08 12.98 -11.94
C LEU A 201 15.31 13.74 -12.45
N SER A 202 16.52 13.22 -12.23
CA SER A 202 17.75 13.81 -12.77
C SER A 202 17.73 13.82 -14.30
N PHE A 203 17.28 12.72 -14.92
CA PHE A 203 17.09 12.66 -16.36
C PHE A 203 16.09 13.72 -16.83
N LEU A 204 14.90 13.80 -16.23
CA LEU A 204 13.88 14.80 -16.59
C LEU A 204 14.39 16.24 -16.44
N ALA A 205 15.12 16.54 -15.37
CA ALA A 205 15.71 17.86 -15.15
C ALA A 205 16.70 18.25 -16.26
N LEU A 206 17.39 17.28 -16.86
CA LEU A 206 18.31 17.52 -17.98
C LEU A 206 17.57 17.75 -19.30
N VAL A 207 16.48 17.02 -19.57
CA VAL A 207 15.84 16.98 -20.89
C VAL A 207 14.58 17.83 -21.03
N SER A 208 13.92 18.23 -19.95
CA SER A 208 12.59 18.85 -19.99
C SER A 208 12.48 20.27 -19.42
N ASN A 209 13.60 20.93 -19.07
CA ASN A 209 13.60 22.23 -18.35
C ASN A 209 12.97 22.11 -16.93
N PRO A 210 13.06 23.10 -16.03
CA PRO A 210 13.14 22.85 -14.60
C PRO A 210 11.94 22.08 -14.04
N LEU A 211 12.23 21.04 -13.26
CA LEU A 211 11.26 20.28 -12.49
C LEU A 211 10.42 21.21 -11.58
N PRO A 212 9.21 20.79 -11.19
CA PRO A 212 8.38 21.55 -10.25
C PRO A 212 9.16 21.95 -8.99
N ALA A 213 9.15 23.24 -8.64
CA ALA A 213 9.91 23.80 -7.52
C ALA A 213 9.55 23.20 -6.14
N LYS A 214 8.41 22.50 -6.05
CA LYS A 214 7.98 21.77 -4.85
C LYS A 214 8.80 20.50 -4.57
N ILE A 215 9.62 20.04 -5.51
CA ILE A 215 10.52 18.89 -5.35
C ILE A 215 11.80 19.43 -4.71
N THR A 216 12.03 19.13 -3.43
CA THR A 216 13.13 19.76 -2.67
C THR A 216 14.22 18.79 -2.24
N PHE A 217 13.95 17.48 -2.25
CA PHE A 217 14.99 16.50 -1.92
C PHE A 217 16.12 16.51 -2.96
N ASN A 218 17.36 16.24 -2.53
CA ASN A 218 18.54 16.31 -3.38
C ASN A 218 18.67 15.08 -4.30
N TYR A 219 17.82 15.00 -5.33
CA TYR A 219 17.79 13.90 -6.29
C TYR A 219 19.06 13.82 -7.14
N LEU A 220 19.71 14.96 -7.45
CA LEU A 220 20.94 14.98 -8.24
C LEU A 220 22.10 14.25 -7.55
N ALA A 221 22.18 14.33 -6.22
CA ALA A 221 23.22 13.64 -5.45
C ALA A 221 23.03 12.10 -5.39
N LEU A 222 21.87 11.60 -5.80
CA LEU A 222 21.49 10.19 -5.72
C LEU A 222 21.28 9.55 -7.11
N LEU A 223 21.68 10.26 -8.17
CA LEU A 223 21.74 9.74 -9.53
C LEU A 223 22.59 8.48 -9.59
N ASP A 224 22.06 7.44 -10.23
CA ASP A 224 22.76 6.19 -10.49
C ASP A 224 22.95 6.01 -12.00
N SER A 225 24.20 6.07 -12.45
CA SER A 225 24.53 6.00 -13.88
C SER A 225 24.16 4.67 -14.50
N GLU A 226 24.25 3.56 -13.76
CA GLU A 226 23.91 2.24 -14.28
C GLU A 226 22.40 2.14 -14.54
N ILE A 227 21.59 2.64 -13.61
CA ILE A 227 20.13 2.74 -13.78
C ILE A 227 19.80 3.63 -14.98
N LEU A 228 20.48 4.77 -15.12
CA LEU A 228 20.26 5.69 -16.23
C LEU A 228 20.53 5.02 -17.58
N TRP A 229 21.71 4.43 -17.75
CA TRP A 229 22.09 3.80 -19.02
C TRP A 229 21.19 2.63 -19.39
N LYS A 230 20.79 1.82 -18.39
CA LYS A 230 19.85 0.71 -18.59
C LYS A 230 18.48 1.18 -19.10
N ASN A 231 18.01 2.34 -18.62
CA ASN A 231 16.67 2.84 -18.89
C ASN A 231 16.63 4.02 -19.87
N LEU A 232 17.77 4.44 -20.43
CA LEU A 232 17.88 5.67 -21.22
C LEU A 232 16.90 5.70 -22.39
N SER A 233 16.84 4.61 -23.18
CA SER A 233 15.90 4.49 -24.30
C SER A 233 14.45 4.56 -23.85
N TYR A 234 14.12 3.93 -22.72
CA TYR A 234 12.78 3.95 -22.14
C TYR A 234 12.41 5.37 -21.66
N TYR A 235 13.27 6.04 -20.90
CA TYR A 235 13.04 7.39 -20.42
C TYR A 235 12.93 8.41 -21.57
N THR A 236 13.76 8.25 -22.59
CA THR A 236 13.69 9.04 -23.83
C THR A 236 12.33 8.85 -24.49
N ASN A 237 11.87 7.61 -24.66
CA ASN A 237 10.54 7.33 -25.22
C ASN A 237 9.41 7.96 -24.40
N ILE A 238 9.49 7.96 -23.06
CA ILE A 238 8.49 8.63 -22.20
C ILE A 238 8.38 10.11 -22.57
N VAL A 239 9.50 10.81 -22.75
CA VAL A 239 9.48 12.25 -23.05
C VAL A 239 9.03 12.53 -24.49
N TYR A 240 9.55 11.78 -25.46
CA TYR A 240 9.24 11.98 -26.88
C TYR A 240 7.83 11.55 -27.26
N ALA A 241 7.36 10.37 -26.80
CA ALA A 241 6.03 9.86 -27.13
C ALA A 241 4.89 10.69 -26.49
N ASN A 242 5.19 11.45 -25.44
CA ASN A 242 4.25 12.36 -24.80
C ASN A 242 4.32 13.80 -25.34
N GLY A 243 4.90 14.00 -26.54
CA GLY A 243 4.76 15.23 -27.32
C GLY A 243 5.57 16.43 -26.83
N VAL A 244 6.68 16.21 -26.11
CA VAL A 244 7.55 17.31 -25.66
C VAL A 244 8.43 17.84 -26.80
N ALA A 245 8.76 17.02 -27.79
CA ALA A 245 9.48 17.48 -28.99
C ALA A 245 8.71 18.61 -29.72
N ASP A 246 7.40 18.43 -29.88
CA ASP A 246 6.56 19.39 -30.61
C ASP A 246 6.17 20.63 -29.78
N LYS A 247 6.16 20.53 -28.44
CA LYS A 247 5.76 21.66 -27.59
C LYS A 247 6.91 22.63 -27.26
N TRP A 248 8.17 22.21 -27.49
CA TRP A 248 9.36 22.99 -27.11
C TRP A 248 10.49 23.02 -28.15
N GLY A 249 10.25 22.54 -29.37
CA GLY A 249 11.14 22.78 -30.52
C GLY A 249 12.42 21.96 -30.53
N ILE A 250 12.28 20.63 -30.46
CA ILE A 250 13.29 19.68 -30.98
C ILE A 250 12.67 18.97 -32.19
#